data_AF-A0A510DZC7-F1
#
_entry.id   AF-A0A510DZC7-F1
#
_cell.length_a   1.000
_cell.length_b   1.000
_cell.length_c   1.000
_cell.angle_alpha   90.00
_cell.angle_beta   90.00
_cell.angle_gamma   90.00
#
_symmetry.space_group_name_H-M   'P 1'
#
loop_
_entity.id
_entity.type
_entity.pdbx_description
1 polymer ?
#
loop_
_entity_poly.entity_id
_entity_poly.type
_entity_poly.pdbx_seq_one_letter_code
_entity_poly.pdbx_strand_id
1 'polypeptide(L)' 'MIICFHGSKYFLSQEGFFRTEDGDCDVLVVQSMEEAKRMLDKGALKKGEKIEICDNNEEVCMEEIRRKLFRITKSCKFS' A
#
# COMPACT_ATOMS: atom_id res chain seq x y z
N MET A 1 0.73 10.29 -1.45
CA MET A 1 1.57 9.13 -1.82
C MET A 1 0.71 8.20 -2.63
N ILE A 2 1.26 7.61 -3.69
CA ILE A 2 0.50 6.72 -4.58
C ILE A 2 0.78 5.27 -4.18
N ILE A 3 -0.28 4.57 -3.82
CA ILE A 3 -0.28 3.16 -3.46
C ILE A 3 -0.80 2.39 -4.66
N CYS A 4 0.00 1.46 -5.15
CA CYS A 4 -0.29 0.65 -6.31
C CYS A 4 -0.65 -0.77 -5.89
N PHE A 5 -1.85 -1.17 -6.25
CA PHE A 5 -2.32 -2.55 -6.18
C PHE A 5 -2.24 -3.18 -7.57
N HIS A 6 -2.51 -4.49 -7.63
CA HIS A 6 -2.42 -5.29 -8.83
C HIS A 6 -3.55 -4.94 -9.84
N GLY A 7 -3.43 -3.78 -10.51
CA GLY A 7 -4.39 -3.26 -11.48
C GLY A 7 -4.98 -1.89 -11.14
N SER A 8 -4.77 -1.38 -9.92
CA SER A 8 -5.36 -0.12 -9.44
C SER A 8 -4.30 0.75 -8.77
N LYS A 9 -4.41 2.07 -8.94
CA LYS A 9 -3.53 3.05 -8.30
C LYS A 9 -4.36 4.02 -7.48
N TYR A 10 -4.00 4.17 -6.21
CA TYR A 10 -4.69 5.04 -5.27
C TYR A 10 -3.75 6.07 -4.68
N PHE A 11 -4.04 7.34 -4.87
CA PHE A 11 -3.44 8.41 -4.11
C PHE A 11 -4.05 8.45 -2.70
N LEU A 12 -3.19 8.32 -1.70
CA LEU A 12 -3.51 8.55 -0.30
C LEU A 12 -3.13 9.99 0.08
N SER A 13 -4.16 10.79 0.34
CA SER A 13 -4.06 12.16 0.85
C SER A 13 -3.69 12.18 2.33
N GLN A 14 -3.16 13.32 2.82
CA GLN A 14 -2.86 13.54 4.25
C GLN A 14 -4.09 13.53 5.17
N GLU A 15 -5.30 13.51 4.61
CA GLU A 15 -6.55 13.37 5.36
C GLU A 15 -6.99 11.90 5.46
N GLY A 16 -6.26 10.98 4.82
CA GLY A 16 -6.56 9.56 4.81
C GLY A 16 -7.61 9.15 3.80
N PHE A 17 -7.95 10.01 2.83
CA PHE A 17 -8.81 9.66 1.70
C PHE A 17 -7.99 9.04 0.57
N PHE A 18 -8.53 7.97 0.00
CA PHE A 18 -8.04 7.33 -1.21
C PHE A 18 -8.78 7.89 -2.42
N ARG A 19 -8.04 8.20 -3.48
CA ARG A 19 -8.60 8.57 -4.79
C ARG A 19 -7.84 7.83 -5.87
N THR A 20 -8.53 7.38 -6.92
CA THR A 20 -7.87 6.79 -8.07
C THR A 20 -7.08 7.87 -8.80
N GLU A 21 -5.77 7.68 -8.91
CA GLU A 21 -4.88 8.66 -9.54
C GLU A 21 -3.76 7.92 -10.28
N ASP A 22 -3.51 8.34 -11.51
CA ASP A 22 -2.40 7.84 -12.30
C ASP A 22 -1.12 8.59 -11.97
N GLY A 23 -0.09 7.84 -11.58
CA GLY A 23 1.23 8.38 -11.33
C GLY A 23 2.27 7.29 -11.08
N ASP A 24 3.45 7.72 -10.66
CA ASP A 24 4.51 6.86 -10.17
C ASP A 24 4.11 6.27 -8.81
N CYS A 25 4.28 4.97 -8.67
CA CYS A 25 3.99 4.25 -7.45
C CYS A 25 5.03 4.65 -6.37
N ASP A 26 4.58 5.03 -5.18
CA ASP A 26 5.46 5.21 -4.01
C ASP A 26 5.50 3.92 -3.18
N VAL A 27 4.36 3.24 -3.08
CA VAL A 27 4.17 2.00 -2.33
C VAL A 27 3.50 0.98 -3.25
N LEU A 28 4.14 -0.15 -3.44
CA LEU A 28 3.60 -1.29 -4.17
C LEU A 28 3.06 -2.31 -3.19
N VAL A 29 1.76 -2.62 -3.28
CA VAL A 29 1.10 -3.62 -2.45
C VAL A 29 0.95 -4.89 -3.25
N VAL A 30 1.55 -5.96 -2.75
CA VAL A 30 1.50 -7.29 -3.38
C VAL A 30 0.88 -8.29 -2.43
N GLN A 31 0.27 -9.34 -2.97
CA GLN A 31 -0.40 -10.34 -2.14
C GLN A 31 0.60 -11.29 -1.46
N SER A 32 1.76 -11.52 -2.07
CA SER A 32 2.73 -12.50 -1.58
C SER A 32 4.18 -12.07 -1.78
N MET A 33 5.09 -12.71 -1.04
CA MET A 33 6.54 -12.55 -1.24
C MET A 33 7.01 -13.00 -2.62
N GLU A 34 6.33 -13.97 -3.23
CA GLU A 34 6.68 -14.46 -4.56
C GLU A 34 6.36 -13.41 -5.64
N GLU A 35 5.24 -12.70 -5.47
CA GLU A 35 4.86 -11.59 -6.33
C GLU A 35 5.79 -10.39 -6.15
N ALA A 36 6.15 -10.05 -4.90
CA ALA A 36 7.19 -9.05 -4.60
C ALA A 36 8.49 -9.35 -5.36
N LYS A 37 8.97 -10.59 -5.28
CA LYS A 37 10.18 -11.04 -5.97
C LYS A 37 10.04 -10.93 -7.48
N ARG A 38 8.92 -11.35 -8.06
CA ARG A 38 8.67 -11.20 -9.51
C ARG A 38 8.72 -9.75 -9.97
N MET A 39 8.20 -8.81 -9.18
CA MET A 39 8.23 -7.38 -9.54
C MET A 39 9.62 -6.76 -9.37
N LEU A 40 10.38 -7.21 -8.37
CA LEU A 40 11.80 -6.87 -8.21
C LEU A 40 12.64 -7.41 -9.38
N ASP A 41 12.49 -8.69 -9.74
CA ASP A 41 13.21 -9.34 -10.84
C ASP A 41 12.89 -8.70 -12.20
N LYS A 42 11.65 -8.26 -12.41
CA LYS A 42 11.25 -7.53 -13.62
C LYS A 42 11.78 -6.10 -13.70
N GLY A 43 12.48 -5.62 -12.67
CA GLY A 43 12.94 -4.23 -12.60
C GLY A 43 11.80 -3.22 -12.59
N ALA A 44 10.59 -3.64 -12.19
CA ALA A 44 9.42 -2.78 -12.11
C ALA A 44 9.48 -1.83 -10.91
N LEU A 45 10.36 -2.11 -9.95
CA LEU A 45 10.64 -1.23 -8.82
C LEU A 45 11.75 -0.24 -9.15
N LYS A 46 11.40 1.04 -9.17
CA LYS A 46 12.35 2.15 -9.15
C LYS A 46 12.99 2.26 -7.76
N LYS A 47 14.22 2.78 -7.73
CA LYS A 47 14.92 3.11 -6.47
C LYS A 47 14.08 4.10 -5.66
N GLY A 48 13.52 3.64 -4.53
CA GLY A 48 12.75 4.47 -3.60
C GLY A 48 11.33 3.97 -3.33
N GLU A 49 10.82 3.06 -4.17
CA GLU A 49 9.50 2.45 -3.97
C GLU A 49 9.52 1.45 -2.83
N LYS A 50 8.52 1.51 -1.94
CA LYS A 50 8.35 0.56 -0.84
C LYS A 50 7.46 -0.60 -1.27
N ILE A 51 7.83 -1.83 -0.96
CA ILE A 51 6.94 -2.99 -1.13
C ILE A 51 6.25 -3.28 0.19
N GLU A 52 4.93 -3.38 0.16
CA GLU A 52 4.13 -3.86 1.28
C GLU A 52 3.41 -5.15 0.88
N ILE A 53 3.50 -6.18 1.73
CA ILE A 53 2.89 -7.48 1.46
C ILE A 53 1.59 -7.54 2.26
N CYS A 54 0.48 -7.77 1.56
CA CYS A 54 -0.84 -7.90 2.17
C CYS A 54 -1.64 -9.01 1.48
N ASP A 55 -1.79 -10.12 2.20
CA ASP A 55 -2.50 -11.33 1.76
C ASP A 55 -4.04 -11.20 1.87
N ASN A 56 -4.55 -10.01 2.21
CA ASN A 56 -5.99 -9.76 2.38
C ASN A 56 -6.59 -9.08 1.14
N ASN A 57 -7.91 -8.91 1.15
CA ASN A 57 -8.61 -8.13 0.12
C ASN A 57 -8.13 -6.67 0.07
N GLU A 58 -8.23 -6.07 -1.11
CA GLU A 58 -7.73 -4.71 -1.41
C GLU A 58 -8.22 -3.65 -0.40
N GLU A 59 -9.51 -3.70 -0.03
CA GLU A 59 -10.10 -2.80 0.98
C GLU A 59 -9.44 -2.93 2.36
N VAL A 60 -9.17 -4.16 2.80
CA VAL A 60 -8.53 -4.44 4.09
C VAL A 60 -7.08 -3.95 4.07
N CYS A 61 -6.37 -4.18 2.96
CA CYS A 61 -5.02 -3.70 2.78
C CYS A 61 -4.95 -2.16 2.76
N MET A 62 -5.89 -1.49 2.10
CA MET A 62 -6.01 -0.04 2.15
C MET A 62 -6.22 0.47 3.58
N GLU A 63 -7.10 -0.17 4.36
CA GLU A 63 -7.29 0.19 5.77
C GLU A 63 -6.03 -0.02 6.62
N GLU A 64 -5.33 -1.13 6.45
CA GLU A 64 -4.08 -1.44 7.15
C GLU A 64 -3.00 -0.38 6.86
N ILE A 65 -2.82 -0.03 5.59
CA ILE A 65 -1.86 0.99 5.14
C ILE A 65 -2.24 2.35 5.72
N ARG A 66 -3.54 2.71 5.67
CA ARG A 66 -4.05 3.94 6.29
C ARG A 66 -3.74 3.96 7.79
N ARG A 67 -3.98 2.86 8.51
CA ARG A 67 -3.71 2.75 9.96
C ARG A 67 -2.22 2.90 10.27
N LYS A 68 -1.34 2.25 9.50
CA LYS A 68 0.12 2.33 9.64
C LYS A 68 0.64 3.75 9.43
N LEU A 69 0.15 4.42 8.38
CA LEU A 69 0.63 5.75 7.98
C LEU A 69 0.09 6.87 8.88
N PHE A 70 -1.20 6.83 9.20
CA PHE A 70 -1.83 7.90 9.97
C PHE A 70 -1.66 7.76 11.47
N ARG A 71 -0.99 6.70 11.96
CA ARG A 71 -0.95 6.36 13.38
C ARG A 71 -2.32 6.63 14.00
N ILE A 72 -3.38 6.06 13.41
CA ILE A 72 -4.59 5.87 14.19
C ILE A 72 -4.18 4.81 15.20
N THR A 73 -3.53 5.27 16.26
CA THR A 73 -3.52 4.62 17.55
C THR A 73 -4.98 4.31 17.78
N LYS A 74 -5.38 3.07 17.50
CA LYS A 74 -6.27 2.40 18.43
C LYS A 74 -5.52 2.51 19.74
N SER A 75 -5.75 3.61 20.46
CA SER A 75 -5.58 3.64 21.90
C SER A 75 -6.31 2.39 22.34
N CYS A 76 -5.54 1.35 22.69
CA CYS A 76 -6.08 0.18 23.36
C CYS A 76 -6.67 0.68 24.68
N LYS A 77 -7.89 1.19 24.63
CA LYS A 77 -8.84 1.08 25.72
C LYS A 77 -9.40 -0.33 25.60
N PHE A 78 -8.71 -1.28 26.20
CA PHE A 78 -9.36 -2.50 26.65
C PHE A 78 -8.88 -2.81 28.06
N SER A 79 -9.82 -2.55 28.97
CA SER A 79 -9.98 -3.04 30.34
C SER A 79 -9.03 -2.53 31.41
#